data_AF-A0A9W7FWE3-F1
#
_entry.id   AF-A0A9W7FWE3-F1
#
_cell.length_a   1.000
_cell.length_b   1.000
_cell.length_c   1.000
_cell.angle_alpha   90.00
_cell.angle_beta   90.00
_cell.angle_gamma   90.00
#
_symmetry.space_group_name_H-M   'P 1'
#
loop_
_entity.id
_entity.type
_entity.pdbx_description
1 polymer ?
#
loop_
_entity_poly.entity_id
_entity_poly.type
_entity_poly.pdbx_seq_one_letter_code
_entity_poly.pdbx_strand_id
1 'polypeptide(L)'
;MSESNVSPVEPKPPPQPMSGSIKAALLLTLVGMVVFIVVLLFTLDSDIEYKLEQMGTFKESYLASCAVSVIYFVGGRVVASYAKKWRKVAKVPRMNQQCYQTETGTPVFMAFEGAEGKFNRAQRAGYNWQETICQEYVQLFLVSLCVGYYTIVFAGVQALGYVLMARGYTEATHKRLLGILIASIGRILTFVMVVALLVKGLSV
;
A
#
# COMPACT_ATOMS: atom_id res chain seq x y z
N MET A 1 -10.57 -45.71 10.64
CA MET A 1 -9.99 -44.34 10.74
C MET A 1 -8.54 -44.45 10.35
N SER A 2 -8.14 -43.98 9.16
CA SER A 2 -6.72 -44.01 8.77
C SER A 2 -6.03 -42.79 9.37
N GLU A 3 -5.03 -43.03 10.21
CA GLU A 3 -4.16 -41.98 10.73
C GLU A 3 -3.46 -41.29 9.56
N SER A 4 -3.77 -40.02 9.33
CA SER A 4 -3.09 -39.21 8.34
C SER A 4 -1.66 -38.99 8.82
N ASN A 5 -0.70 -39.61 8.13
CA ASN A 5 0.73 -39.34 8.27
C ASN A 5 0.99 -37.86 7.93
N VAL A 6 0.93 -36.99 8.93
CA VAL A 6 1.38 -35.61 8.80
C VAL A 6 2.90 -35.65 8.80
N SER A 7 3.49 -35.46 7.63
CA SER A 7 4.95 -35.37 7.50
C SER A 7 5.47 -34.23 8.40
N PRO A 8 6.58 -34.46 9.12
CA PRO A 8 7.14 -33.45 10.02
C PRO A 8 7.45 -32.17 9.24
N VAL A 9 6.95 -31.04 9.75
CA VAL A 9 7.21 -29.72 9.17
C VAL A 9 8.68 -29.40 9.36
N GLU A 10 9.43 -29.38 8.26
CA GLU A 10 10.86 -29.04 8.27
C GLU A 10 11.06 -27.65 8.89
N PRO A 11 12.05 -27.46 9.80
CA PRO A 11 12.29 -26.17 10.44
C PRO A 11 12.59 -25.11 9.39
N LYS A 12 11.81 -24.03 9.40
CA LYS A 12 11.98 -22.95 8.44
C LYS A 12 13.32 -22.24 8.70
N PRO A 13 14.16 -22.00 7.68
CA PRO A 13 15.44 -21.31 7.88
C PRO A 13 15.23 -19.91 8.46
N PRO A 14 16.20 -19.41 9.25
CA PRO A 14 16.10 -18.09 9.86
C PRO A 14 15.93 -17.00 8.80
N PRO A 15 15.18 -15.93 9.11
CA PRO A 15 14.98 -14.82 8.18
C PRO A 15 16.33 -14.24 7.76
N GLN A 16 16.60 -14.21 6.45
CA GLN A 16 17.83 -13.64 5.95
C GLN A 16 17.91 -12.13 6.26
N PRO A 17 19.08 -11.61 6.65
CA PRO A 17 19.26 -10.19 6.90
C PRO A 17 18.99 -9.40 5.61
N MET A 18 18.30 -8.28 5.76
CA MET A 18 17.96 -7.39 4.65
C MET A 18 19.23 -6.92 3.93
N SER A 19 19.27 -7.02 2.60
CA SER A 19 20.47 -6.71 1.82
C SER A 19 20.89 -5.25 2.00
N GLY A 20 22.20 -4.98 1.94
CA GLY A 20 22.74 -3.62 2.04
C GLY A 20 22.16 -2.65 1.01
N SER A 21 21.88 -3.15 -0.20
CA SER A 21 21.21 -2.40 -1.27
C SER A 21 19.80 -1.94 -0.93
N ILE A 22 19.00 -2.78 -0.25
CA ILE A 22 17.65 -2.41 0.20
C ILE A 22 17.75 -1.35 1.30
N LYS A 23 18.70 -1.48 2.23
CA LYS A 23 18.94 -0.49 3.28
C LYS A 23 19.36 0.88 2.71
N ALA A 24 20.23 0.88 1.70
CA ALA A 24 20.70 2.10 1.05
C ALA A 24 19.57 2.80 0.26
N ALA A 25 18.81 2.05 -0.53
CA ALA A 25 17.64 2.58 -1.24
C ALA A 25 16.61 3.15 -0.26
N LEU A 26 16.43 2.49 0.88
CA LEU A 26 15.57 2.97 1.95
C LEU A 26 16.03 4.31 2.53
N LEU A 27 17.31 4.39 2.88
CA LEU A 27 17.89 5.61 3.43
C LEU A 27 17.78 6.77 2.44
N LEU A 28 18.08 6.53 1.17
CA LEU A 28 17.98 7.56 0.13
C LEU A 28 16.54 8.06 -0.03
N THR A 29 15.58 7.15 0.00
CA THR A 29 14.14 7.46 -0.08
C THR A 29 13.69 8.27 1.13
N LEU A 30 14.17 7.91 2.33
CA LEU A 30 13.90 8.63 3.58
C LEU A 30 14.48 10.06 3.55
N VAL A 31 15.74 10.22 3.14
CA VAL A 31 16.41 11.52 3.05
C VAL A 31 15.74 12.40 2.00
N GLY A 32 15.49 11.87 0.79
CA GLY A 32 14.78 12.60 -0.25
C GLY A 32 13.39 13.07 0.19
N MET A 33 12.70 12.28 1.01
CA MET A 33 11.40 12.67 1.55
C MET A 33 11.48 13.67 2.70
N VAL A 34 12.47 13.61 3.59
CA VAL A 34 12.67 14.67 4.59
C VAL A 34 12.93 16.00 3.90
N VAL A 35 13.79 16.00 2.88
CA VAL A 35 14.03 17.21 2.06
C VAL A 35 12.75 17.70 1.41
N PHE A 36 11.95 16.81 0.81
CA PHE A 36 10.67 17.17 0.21
C PHE A 36 9.68 17.76 1.24
N ILE A 37 9.54 17.15 2.42
CA ILE A 37 8.67 17.67 3.50
C ILE A 37 9.14 19.05 3.93
N VAL A 38 10.44 19.21 4.18
CA VAL A 38 11.00 20.49 4.64
C VAL A 38 10.74 21.56 3.58
N VAL A 39 11.05 21.29 2.31
CA VAL A 39 10.76 22.21 1.20
C VAL A 39 9.27 22.52 1.15
N LEU A 40 8.41 21.50 1.19
CA LEU A 40 6.96 21.65 1.15
C LEU A 40 6.46 22.53 2.31
N LEU A 41 6.91 22.28 3.54
CA LEU A 41 6.55 23.06 4.73
C LEU A 41 7.02 24.52 4.60
N PHE A 42 8.24 24.77 4.13
CA PHE A 42 8.74 26.13 3.90
C PHE A 42 7.98 26.85 2.78
N THR A 43 7.63 26.16 1.69
CA THR A 43 6.77 26.73 0.62
C THR A 43 5.32 26.90 1.05
N LEU A 44 4.82 26.03 1.93
CA LEU A 44 3.48 26.18 2.51
C LEU A 44 3.46 27.35 3.49
N ASP A 45 4.52 27.59 4.25
CA ASP A 45 4.49 28.69 5.21
C ASP A 45 4.51 30.06 4.54
N SER A 46 5.20 30.17 3.41
CA SER A 46 5.28 31.40 2.61
C SER A 46 4.04 31.72 1.78
N ASP A 47 3.15 30.74 1.55
CA ASP A 47 2.07 30.87 0.56
C ASP A 47 0.74 30.21 0.96
N ILE A 48 0.62 29.67 2.18
CA ILE A 48 -0.60 28.96 2.58
C ILE A 48 -1.81 29.87 2.56
N GLU A 49 -1.71 31.11 3.03
CA GLU A 49 -2.87 31.99 3.10
C GLU A 49 -3.41 32.26 1.70
N TYR A 50 -2.53 32.54 0.73
CA TYR A 50 -2.89 32.63 -0.69
C TYR A 50 -3.50 31.33 -1.24
N LYS A 51 -2.96 30.16 -0.88
CA LYS A 51 -3.51 28.87 -1.32
C LYS A 51 -4.82 28.49 -0.66
N LEU A 52 -5.02 28.85 0.61
CA LEU A 52 -6.29 28.73 1.34
C LEU A 52 -7.32 29.71 0.78
N GLU A 53 -6.92 30.92 0.42
CA GLU A 53 -7.77 31.93 -0.21
C GLU A 53 -8.15 31.53 -1.66
N GLN A 54 -7.29 30.76 -2.33
CA GLN A 54 -7.59 30.09 -3.59
C GLN A 54 -8.25 28.72 -3.46
N MET A 55 -8.45 28.19 -2.24
CA MET A 55 -9.22 26.96 -2.03
C MET A 55 -10.64 27.18 -2.57
N GLY A 56 -10.93 26.59 -3.72
CA GLY A 56 -12.22 26.79 -4.40
C GLY A 56 -12.11 27.38 -5.80
N THR A 57 -10.92 27.67 -6.34
CA THR A 57 -10.76 27.84 -7.80
C THR A 57 -10.77 26.44 -8.46
N PHE A 58 -11.99 25.90 -8.56
CA PHE A 58 -12.39 24.49 -8.68
C PHE A 58 -11.60 23.55 -9.59
N LYS A 59 -10.77 24.01 -10.52
CA LYS A 59 -10.19 23.12 -11.53
C LYS A 59 -9.02 22.27 -11.01
N GLU A 60 -8.07 22.86 -10.28
CA GLU A 60 -6.86 22.14 -9.89
C GLU A 60 -7.11 21.11 -8.81
N SER A 61 -7.80 21.51 -7.74
CA SER A 61 -8.20 20.60 -6.66
C SER A 61 -9.12 19.49 -7.16
N TYR A 62 -10.07 19.80 -8.05
CA TYR A 62 -10.93 18.79 -8.68
C TYR A 62 -10.12 17.78 -9.50
N LEU A 63 -9.23 18.26 -10.37
CA LEU A 63 -8.38 17.40 -11.18
C LEU A 63 -7.44 16.55 -10.32
N ALA A 64 -6.89 17.12 -9.24
CA ALA A 64 -6.09 16.38 -8.27
C ALA A 64 -6.90 15.30 -7.57
N SER A 65 -8.11 15.60 -7.08
CA SER A 65 -9.00 14.60 -6.49
C SER A 65 -9.35 13.48 -7.48
N CYS A 66 -9.72 13.82 -8.72
CA CYS A 66 -9.96 12.84 -9.77
C CYS A 66 -8.72 11.97 -10.04
N ALA A 67 -7.53 12.58 -10.10
CA ALA A 67 -6.28 11.85 -10.30
C ALA A 67 -6.00 10.90 -9.12
N VAL A 68 -6.24 11.31 -7.87
CA VAL A 68 -6.15 10.43 -6.69
C VAL A 68 -7.10 9.23 -6.84
N SER A 69 -8.37 9.47 -7.23
CA SER A 69 -9.34 8.39 -7.46
C SER A 69 -8.88 7.42 -8.54
N VAL A 70 -8.35 7.93 -9.66
CA VAL A 70 -7.83 7.11 -10.76
C VAL A 70 -6.63 6.28 -10.31
N ILE A 71 -5.68 6.88 -9.59
CA ILE A 71 -4.49 6.19 -9.07
C ILE A 71 -4.90 5.05 -8.15
N TYR A 72 -5.82 5.30 -7.21
CA TYR A 72 -6.29 4.28 -6.27
C TYR A 72 -7.11 3.19 -6.97
N PHE A 73 -7.94 3.56 -7.94
CA PHE A 73 -8.67 2.59 -8.74
C PHE A 73 -7.71 1.67 -9.51
N VAL A 74 -6.74 2.24 -10.23
CA VAL A 74 -5.74 1.48 -11.00
C VAL A 74 -4.87 0.63 -10.07
N GLY A 75 -4.38 1.19 -8.97
CA GLY A 75 -3.59 0.47 -7.96
C GLY A 75 -4.34 -0.73 -7.41
N GLY A 76 -5.61 -0.54 -7.01
CA GLY A 76 -6.48 -1.63 -6.56
C GLY A 76 -6.71 -2.70 -7.62
N ARG A 77 -6.88 -2.33 -8.89
CA ARG A 77 -6.99 -3.29 -10.00
C ARG A 77 -5.71 -4.09 -10.21
N VAL A 78 -4.55 -3.45 -10.11
CA VAL A 78 -3.24 -4.12 -10.21
C VAL A 78 -3.06 -5.10 -9.05
N VAL A 79 -3.35 -4.69 -7.81
CA VAL A 79 -3.30 -5.57 -6.63
C VAL A 79 -4.22 -6.78 -6.79
N ALA A 80 -5.47 -6.55 -7.19
CA ALA A 80 -6.45 -7.63 -7.43
C ALA A 80 -6.04 -8.58 -8.57
N SER A 81 -5.29 -8.09 -9.56
CA SER A 81 -4.83 -8.90 -10.69
C SER A 81 -3.89 -10.03 -10.26
N TYR A 82 -3.09 -9.83 -9.21
CA TYR A 82 -2.20 -10.86 -8.67
C TYR A 82 -3.00 -12.05 -8.13
N ALA A 83 -4.04 -11.78 -7.32
CA ALA A 83 -4.92 -12.84 -6.81
C ALA A 83 -5.64 -13.56 -7.96
N LYS A 84 -6.17 -12.81 -8.95
CA LYS A 84 -6.84 -13.40 -10.12
C LYS A 84 -5.91 -14.31 -10.93
N LYS A 85 -4.65 -13.90 -11.14
CA LYS A 85 -3.63 -14.69 -11.85
C LYS A 85 -3.37 -16.00 -11.13
N TRP A 86 -3.00 -15.94 -9.86
CA TRP A 86 -2.62 -17.14 -9.10
C TRP A 86 -3.80 -18.06 -8.79
N ARG A 87 -5.02 -17.53 -8.68
CA ARG A 87 -6.24 -18.34 -8.58
C ARG A 87 -6.37 -19.30 -9.76
N LYS A 88 -6.18 -18.81 -10.99
CA LYS A 88 -6.29 -19.63 -12.21
C LYS A 88 -5.27 -20.77 -12.21
N VAL A 89 -4.05 -20.50 -11.73
CA VAL A 89 -2.97 -21.50 -11.66
C VAL A 89 -3.26 -22.53 -10.57
N ALA A 90 -3.73 -22.07 -9.40
CA ALA A 90 -4.08 -22.92 -8.26
C ALA A 90 -5.42 -23.67 -8.42
N LYS A 91 -6.17 -23.43 -9.52
CA LYS A 91 -7.48 -24.03 -9.81
C LYS A 91 -8.51 -23.91 -8.67
N VAL A 92 -8.44 -22.83 -7.87
CA VAL A 92 -9.33 -22.66 -6.72
C VAL A 92 -10.65 -22.00 -7.15
N PRO A 93 -11.82 -22.60 -6.83
CA PRO A 93 -13.11 -22.10 -7.31
C PRO A 93 -13.52 -20.76 -6.68
N ARG A 94 -13.16 -20.50 -5.40
CA ARG A 94 -13.53 -19.25 -4.69
C ARG A 94 -12.38 -18.69 -3.84
N MET A 95 -12.37 -17.36 -3.67
CA MET A 95 -11.51 -16.68 -2.70
C MET A 95 -12.12 -16.89 -1.30
N ASN A 96 -11.41 -17.59 -0.41
CA ASN A 96 -11.79 -17.70 1.01
C ASN A 96 -10.61 -17.28 1.91
N GLN A 97 -10.89 -16.63 3.03
CA GLN A 97 -10.07 -15.53 3.57
C GLN A 97 -9.00 -15.93 4.60
N GLN A 98 -8.95 -17.19 5.06
CA GLN A 98 -8.11 -17.58 6.22
C GLN A 98 -7.36 -18.89 6.03
N CYS A 99 -7.97 -19.82 5.31
CA CYS A 99 -7.42 -21.09 4.85
C CYS A 99 -8.45 -21.58 3.84
N TYR A 100 -8.05 -21.97 2.64
CA TYR A 100 -8.96 -22.69 1.75
C TYR A 100 -8.49 -24.13 1.67
N GLN A 101 -9.45 -25.03 1.67
CA GLN A 101 -9.19 -26.42 1.38
C GLN A 101 -9.10 -26.57 -0.14
N THR A 102 -8.12 -27.33 -0.60
CA THR A 102 -8.10 -27.83 -1.98
C THR A 102 -9.32 -28.73 -2.23
N GLU A 103 -9.58 -29.13 -3.47
CA GLU A 103 -10.63 -30.10 -3.79
C GLU A 103 -10.46 -31.43 -3.03
N THR A 104 -9.23 -31.74 -2.59
CA THR A 104 -8.87 -32.91 -1.78
C THR A 104 -9.03 -32.70 -0.27
N GLY A 105 -9.52 -31.54 0.18
CA GLY A 105 -9.69 -31.23 1.61
C GLY A 105 -8.41 -30.75 2.32
N THR A 106 -7.30 -30.56 1.60
CA THR A 106 -6.01 -30.22 2.20
C THR A 106 -5.96 -28.72 2.55
N PRO A 107 -5.67 -28.33 3.80
CA PRO A 107 -5.59 -26.94 4.20
C PRO A 107 -4.36 -26.25 3.60
N VAL A 108 -4.56 -25.14 2.88
CA VAL A 108 -3.47 -24.34 2.31
C VAL A 108 -3.18 -23.14 3.19
N PHE A 109 -1.99 -23.13 3.81
CA PHE A 109 -1.51 -22.01 4.61
C PHE A 109 -0.67 -21.02 3.79
N MET A 110 -0.53 -19.78 4.26
CA MET A 110 0.32 -18.76 3.60
C MET A 110 1.79 -19.19 3.48
N ALA A 111 2.25 -20.12 4.32
CA ALA A 111 3.60 -20.65 4.31
C ALA A 111 3.84 -21.68 3.19
N PHE A 112 2.78 -22.16 2.53
CA PHE A 112 2.90 -23.16 1.48
C PHE A 112 3.65 -22.59 0.29
N GLU A 113 4.41 -23.45 -0.37
CA GLU A 113 5.05 -23.14 -1.63
C GLU A 113 4.13 -23.50 -2.81
N GLY A 114 4.52 -23.07 -4.02
CA GLY A 114 3.75 -23.34 -5.22
C GLY A 114 2.54 -22.40 -5.44
N ALA A 115 1.71 -22.75 -6.42
CA ALA A 115 0.64 -21.87 -6.90
C ALA A 115 -0.41 -21.55 -5.81
N GLU A 116 -0.72 -22.52 -4.96
CA GLU A 116 -1.72 -22.40 -3.91
C GLU A 116 -1.29 -21.43 -2.81
N GLY A 117 -0.05 -21.57 -2.33
CA GLY A 117 0.54 -20.64 -1.37
C GLY A 117 0.68 -19.23 -1.94
N LYS A 118 1.10 -19.09 -3.21
CA LYS A 118 1.15 -17.79 -3.90
C LYS A 118 -0.23 -17.16 -4.05
N PHE A 119 -1.27 -17.94 -4.35
CA PHE A 119 -2.64 -17.44 -4.40
C PHE A 119 -3.11 -16.96 -3.02
N ASN A 120 -2.88 -17.73 -1.95
CA ASN A 120 -3.26 -17.34 -0.60
C ASN A 120 -2.59 -16.02 -0.18
N ARG A 121 -1.29 -15.88 -0.42
CA ARG A 121 -0.56 -14.62 -0.14
C ARG A 121 -1.03 -13.45 -0.99
N ALA A 122 -1.30 -13.66 -2.29
CA ALA A 122 -1.83 -12.63 -3.18
C ALA A 122 -3.22 -12.16 -2.75
N GLN A 123 -4.08 -13.08 -2.29
CA GLN A 123 -5.39 -12.76 -1.76
C GLN A 123 -5.26 -11.93 -0.46
N ARG A 124 -4.35 -12.30 0.45
CA ARG A 124 -4.09 -11.51 1.66
C ARG A 124 -3.57 -10.11 1.35
N ALA A 125 -2.73 -9.95 0.33
CA ALA A 125 -2.32 -8.63 -0.12
C ALA A 125 -3.50 -7.78 -0.62
N GLY A 126 -4.45 -8.38 -1.33
CA GLY A 126 -5.70 -7.72 -1.74
C GLY A 126 -6.53 -7.24 -0.55
N TYR A 127 -6.61 -8.05 0.51
CA TYR A 127 -7.32 -7.63 1.73
C TYR A 127 -6.59 -6.52 2.48
N ASN A 128 -5.27 -6.59 2.61
CA ASN A 128 -4.49 -5.51 3.22
C ASN A 128 -4.76 -4.16 2.52
N TRP A 129 -4.93 -4.15 1.20
CA TRP A 129 -5.34 -2.96 0.46
C TRP A 129 -6.76 -2.52 0.85
N GLN A 130 -7.74 -3.44 0.82
CA GLN A 130 -9.14 -3.12 1.14
C GLN A 130 -9.35 -2.63 2.58
N GLU A 131 -8.58 -3.16 3.53
CA GLU A 131 -8.65 -2.80 4.95
C GLU A 131 -8.27 -1.33 5.19
N THR A 132 -7.38 -0.76 4.36
CA THR A 132 -6.85 0.59 4.59
C THR A 132 -7.30 1.61 3.55
N ILE A 133 -7.76 1.16 2.37
CA ILE A 133 -8.06 2.04 1.22
C ILE A 133 -9.06 3.15 1.57
N CYS A 134 -10.11 2.85 2.33
CA CYS A 134 -11.16 3.82 2.63
C CYS A 134 -10.61 4.98 3.47
N GLN A 135 -9.84 4.68 4.51
CA GLN A 135 -9.25 5.69 5.38
C GLN A 135 -8.20 6.52 4.63
N GLU A 136 -7.31 5.88 3.89
CA GLU A 136 -6.24 6.54 3.14
C GLU A 136 -6.78 7.41 2.01
N TYR A 137 -7.78 6.91 1.29
CA TYR A 137 -8.43 7.65 0.22
C TYR A 137 -9.10 8.92 0.73
N VAL A 138 -9.82 8.85 1.86
CA VAL A 138 -10.44 10.04 2.47
C VAL A 138 -9.38 11.07 2.86
N GLN A 139 -8.28 10.64 3.48
CA GLN A 139 -7.19 11.55 3.86
C GLN A 139 -6.54 12.21 2.64
N LEU A 140 -6.23 11.43 1.60
CA LEU A 140 -5.67 11.97 0.35
C LEU A 140 -6.66 12.88 -0.37
N PHE A 141 -7.94 12.54 -0.37
CA PHE A 141 -8.97 13.38 -0.97
C PHE A 141 -9.02 14.74 -0.28
N LEU A 142 -9.06 14.77 1.06
CA LEU A 142 -9.04 16.02 1.83
C LEU A 142 -7.76 16.83 1.56
N VAL A 143 -6.58 16.19 1.56
CA VAL A 143 -5.31 16.87 1.25
C VAL A 143 -5.28 17.39 -0.20
N SER A 144 -5.92 16.70 -1.16
CA SER A 144 -6.00 17.16 -2.55
C SER A 144 -6.81 18.44 -2.72
N LEU A 145 -7.76 18.72 -1.82
CA LEU A 145 -8.54 19.96 -1.84
C LEU A 145 -7.66 21.17 -1.52
N CYS A 146 -6.69 21.03 -0.62
CA CYS A 146 -5.84 22.12 -0.15
C CYS A 146 -4.51 22.22 -0.91
N VAL A 147 -3.89 21.09 -1.23
CA VAL A 147 -2.51 21.03 -1.78
C VAL A 147 -2.51 20.77 -3.29
N GLY A 148 -3.68 20.49 -3.90
CA GLY A 148 -3.82 20.34 -5.34
C GLY A 148 -2.95 19.21 -5.91
N TYR A 149 -2.25 19.49 -7.02
CA TYR A 149 -1.50 18.48 -7.78
C TYR A 149 -0.38 17.79 -7.00
N TYR A 150 0.18 18.39 -5.96
CA TYR A 150 1.20 17.73 -5.14
C TYR A 150 0.68 16.45 -4.48
N THR A 151 -0.64 16.37 -4.25
CA THR A 151 -1.27 15.19 -3.67
C THR A 151 -1.25 13.97 -4.59
N ILE A 152 -1.08 14.18 -5.90
CA ILE A 152 -0.91 13.11 -6.88
C ILE A 152 0.37 12.30 -6.58
N VAL A 153 1.44 12.98 -6.14
CA VAL A 153 2.70 12.32 -5.76
C VAL A 153 2.48 11.43 -4.54
N PHE A 154 1.80 11.92 -3.50
CA PHE A 154 1.49 11.13 -2.32
C PHE A 154 0.63 9.91 -2.64
N ALA A 155 -0.42 10.09 -3.44
CA ALA A 155 -1.27 8.99 -3.87
C ALA A 155 -0.50 7.95 -4.71
N GLY A 156 0.38 8.41 -5.61
CA GLY A 156 1.24 7.55 -6.42
C GLY A 156 2.20 6.72 -5.57
N VAL A 157 2.87 7.34 -4.59
CA VAL A 157 3.80 6.64 -3.67
C VAL A 157 3.07 5.60 -2.84
N GLN A 158 1.90 5.95 -2.26
CA GLN A 158 1.10 5.00 -1.48
C GLN A 158 0.63 3.83 -2.35
N ALA A 159 0.00 4.10 -3.50
CA ALA A 159 -0.48 3.07 -4.41
C ALA A 159 0.65 2.16 -4.91
N LEU A 160 1.81 2.73 -5.26
CA LEU A 160 2.99 1.96 -5.66
C LEU A 160 3.49 1.07 -4.52
N GLY A 161 3.54 1.59 -3.28
CA GLY A 161 3.91 0.81 -2.10
C GLY A 161 3.05 -0.43 -1.94
N TYR A 162 1.73 -0.32 -2.11
CA TYR A 162 0.82 -1.46 -2.06
C TYR A 162 0.96 -2.41 -3.26
N VAL A 163 1.22 -1.91 -4.47
CA VAL A 163 1.50 -2.77 -5.63
C VAL A 163 2.78 -3.58 -5.40
N LEU A 164 3.83 -2.95 -4.88
CA LEU A 164 5.08 -3.62 -4.51
C LEU A 164 4.89 -4.60 -3.35
N MET A 165 4.07 -4.24 -2.36
CA MET A 165 3.68 -5.13 -1.27
C MET A 165 3.00 -6.37 -1.84
N ALA A 166 2.00 -6.20 -2.72
CA ALA A 166 1.24 -7.31 -3.28
C ALA A 166 2.14 -8.24 -4.12
N ARG A 167 3.00 -7.66 -4.96
CA ARG A 167 4.00 -8.42 -5.72
C ARG A 167 4.94 -9.20 -4.80
N GLY A 168 5.56 -8.52 -3.83
CA GLY A 168 6.50 -9.14 -2.90
C GLY A 168 5.85 -10.22 -2.04
N TYR A 169 4.67 -9.93 -1.50
CA TYR A 169 3.93 -10.84 -0.64
C TYR A 169 3.52 -12.11 -1.38
N THR A 170 3.07 -11.98 -2.63
CA THR A 170 2.77 -13.12 -3.50
C THR A 170 3.95 -14.08 -3.58
N GLU A 171 5.17 -13.56 -3.75
CA GLU A 171 6.37 -14.41 -3.80
C GLU A 171 6.71 -15.01 -2.43
N ALA A 172 6.84 -14.20 -1.38
CA ALA A 172 7.11 -14.67 -0.03
C ALA A 172 6.66 -13.67 1.04
N THR A 173 6.28 -14.18 2.22
CA THR A 173 5.77 -13.35 3.33
C THR A 173 6.70 -12.21 3.73
N HIS A 174 8.02 -12.43 3.77
CA HIS A 174 8.99 -11.39 4.18
C HIS A 174 9.25 -10.35 3.07
N LYS A 175 9.03 -10.69 1.79
CA LYS A 175 9.27 -9.79 0.66
C LYS A 175 8.26 -8.64 0.57
N ARG A 176 7.17 -8.70 1.35
CA ARG A 176 6.18 -7.62 1.44
C ARG A 176 6.69 -6.35 2.14
N LEU A 177 7.76 -6.47 2.93
CA LEU A 177 8.22 -5.40 3.84
C LEU A 177 8.59 -4.11 3.11
N LEU A 178 9.23 -4.20 1.95
CA LEU A 178 9.58 -3.03 1.15
C LEU A 178 8.33 -2.24 0.75
N GLY A 179 7.29 -2.93 0.29
CA GLY A 179 6.03 -2.31 -0.10
C GLY A 179 5.27 -1.71 1.08
N ILE A 180 5.23 -2.41 2.23
CA ILE A 180 4.66 -1.87 3.48
C ILE A 180 5.36 -0.57 3.84
N LEU A 181 6.69 -0.54 3.77
CA LEU A 181 7.46 0.62 4.20
C LEU A 181 7.22 1.83 3.30
N ILE A 182 7.21 1.64 1.98
CA ILE A 182 6.88 2.71 1.02
C ILE A 182 5.46 3.24 1.26
N ALA A 183 4.47 2.35 1.42
CA ALA A 183 3.09 2.73 1.69
C ALA A 183 2.96 3.48 3.03
N SER A 184 3.59 2.98 4.09
CA SER A 184 3.59 3.61 5.42
C SER A 184 4.18 5.01 5.40
N ILE A 185 5.26 5.24 4.64
CA ILE A 185 5.82 6.59 4.56
C ILE A 185 4.83 7.53 3.86
N GLY A 186 4.26 7.11 2.72
CA GLY A 186 3.22 7.90 2.06
C GLY A 186 2.05 8.24 2.99
N ARG A 187 1.62 7.30 3.84
CA ARG A 187 0.56 7.53 4.84
C ARG A 187 0.96 8.55 5.90
N ILE A 188 2.17 8.43 6.44
CA ILE A 188 2.68 9.37 7.45
C ILE A 188 2.73 10.78 6.87
N LEU A 189 3.19 10.92 5.62
CA LEU A 189 3.21 12.20 4.91
C LEU A 189 1.81 12.82 4.78
N THR A 190 0.85 12.05 4.28
CA THR A 190 -0.53 12.52 4.17
C THR A 190 -1.10 12.88 5.53
N PHE A 191 -0.82 12.09 6.58
CA PHE A 191 -1.27 12.39 7.93
C PHE A 191 -0.66 13.70 8.48
N VAL A 192 0.64 13.90 8.33
CA VAL A 192 1.33 15.16 8.72
C VAL A 192 0.71 16.34 7.98
N MET A 193 0.41 16.19 6.70
CA MET A 193 -0.26 17.22 5.92
C MET A 193 -1.66 17.54 6.41
N VAL A 194 -2.46 16.53 6.75
CA VAL A 194 -3.79 16.73 7.35
C VAL A 194 -3.67 17.51 8.67
N VAL A 195 -2.72 17.14 9.54
CA VAL A 195 -2.50 17.83 10.82
C VAL A 195 -2.05 19.27 10.61
N ALA A 196 -1.11 19.51 9.69
CA ALA A 196 -0.63 20.87 9.39
C ALA A 196 -1.76 21.77 8.86
N LEU A 197 -2.60 21.24 7.95
CA LEU A 197 -3.77 21.94 7.43
C LEU A 197 -4.80 22.22 8.52
N LEU A 198 -5.03 21.27 9.44
CA LEU A 198 -5.93 21.45 10.58
C LEU A 198 -5.43 22.55 11.52
N VAL A 199 -4.16 22.51 11.92
CA VAL A 199 -3.56 23.51 12.82
C VAL A 199 -3.63 24.90 12.20
N LYS A 200 -3.29 25.03 10.92
CA LYS A 200 -3.32 26.33 10.25
C LYS A 200 -4.75 26.83 10.04
N GLY A 201 -5.69 25.95 9.69
CA GLY A 201 -7.12 26.30 9.59
C GLY A 201 -7.77 26.71 10.91
N LEU A 202 -7.26 26.27 12.07
CA LEU A 202 -7.70 26.71 13.40
C LEU A 202 -7.05 28.02 13.87
N SER A 203 -5.98 28.44 13.19
CA SER A 203 -5.22 29.65 13.55
C SER A 203 -5.72 30.90 12.80
N VAL A 204 -6.65 30.71 11.86
CA VAL A 204 -7.38 31.76 11.11
C VAL A 204 -8.74 31.97 11.76
#